data_AF-A0A3A0G640-F1
#
_entry.id   AF-A0A3A0G640-F1
#
_cell.length_a   1.000
_cell.length_b   1.000
_cell.length_c   1.000
_cell.angle_alpha   90.00
_cell.angle_beta   90.00
_cell.angle_gamma   90.00
#
_symmetry.space_group_name_H-M   'P 1'
#
loop_
_entity.id
_entity.type
_entity.pdbx_description
1 polymer ?
#
loop_
_entity_poly.entity_id
_entity_poly.type
_entity_poly.pdbx_seq_one_letter_code
_entity_poly.pdbx_strand_id
1 'polypeptide(L)'
;MLPFTALHKELGEPLLSFSAGQGEILSKRIQWFESEKVAGWDSVGKGEKLFLAAGFLPPSQLSEEQLSDLLMFPSAAVRRESQKLLTKKLGSKEYSHTLKFLGSEKNRLTRFQTVSLVAALRLKSENAMSFVSKWFESKPDPQAVFDLLIARSSLPRSDHFNLQAARYLSDKAWSATVEDLRTLSTHPEALARALAYSRLDPTDPQEKAILQGAAAKEPSERIRQELLRKLHSTANPAAALAGPTPLLQPSPTILLPDDMTQF
;
A
#
# COMPACT_ATOMS: atom_id res chain seq x y z
N MET A 1 -17.08 -0.52 -33.90
CA MET A 1 -16.64 0.47 -34.89
C MET A 1 -15.54 1.37 -34.29
N LEU A 2 -14.27 0.95 -34.34
CA LEU A 2 -13.09 1.79 -34.08
C LEU A 2 -11.91 1.61 -35.08
N PRO A 3 -12.13 1.44 -36.41
CA PRO A 3 -11.05 1.61 -37.38
C PRO A 3 -11.05 2.96 -38.12
N PHE A 4 -12.09 3.80 -37.98
CA PHE A 4 -12.26 4.99 -38.83
C PHE A 4 -11.47 6.23 -38.35
N THR A 5 -11.29 6.40 -37.04
CA THR A 5 -10.58 7.56 -36.47
C THR A 5 -9.06 7.50 -36.63
N ALA A 6 -8.50 6.29 -36.82
CA ALA A 6 -7.08 6.13 -37.12
C ALA A 6 -6.70 6.65 -38.53
N LEU A 7 -7.68 6.73 -39.45
CA LEU A 7 -7.48 7.19 -40.83
C LEU A 7 -7.58 8.72 -41.00
N HIS A 8 -8.18 9.44 -40.05
CA HIS A 8 -8.41 10.88 -40.16
C HIS A 8 -8.11 11.61 -38.85
N LYS A 9 -6.85 12.00 -38.64
CA LYS A 9 -6.40 12.77 -37.46
C LYS A 9 -7.19 14.08 -37.25
N GLU A 10 -7.67 14.68 -38.35
CA GLU A 10 -8.40 15.96 -38.36
C GLU A 10 -9.81 15.86 -37.76
N LEU A 11 -10.39 14.66 -37.69
CA LEU A 11 -11.72 14.45 -37.11
C LEU A 11 -11.71 14.34 -35.57
N GLY A 12 -10.52 14.37 -34.94
CA GLY A 12 -10.38 14.25 -33.49
C GLY A 12 -11.04 15.39 -32.70
N GLU A 13 -10.98 16.63 -33.20
CA GLU A 13 -11.56 17.80 -32.53
C GLU A 13 -13.09 17.83 -32.57
N PRO A 14 -13.75 17.68 -33.74
CA PRO A 14 -15.20 17.62 -33.81
C PRO A 14 -15.77 16.45 -32.99
N LEU A 15 -15.12 15.29 -33.02
CA LEU A 15 -15.59 14.11 -32.29
C LEU A 15 -15.44 14.25 -30.78
N LEU A 16 -14.33 14.80 -30.26
CA LEU A 16 -14.19 15.09 -28.82
C LEU A 16 -15.25 16.06 -28.33
N SER A 17 -15.49 17.13 -29.09
CA SER A 17 -16.48 18.16 -28.76
C SER A 17 -17.91 17.59 -28.79
N PHE A 18 -18.21 16.74 -29.77
CA PHE A 18 -19.51 16.07 -29.90
C PHE A 18 -19.73 15.00 -28.82
N SER A 19 -18.70 14.22 -28.47
CA SER A 19 -18.79 13.17 -27.45
C SER A 19 -18.75 13.70 -26.01
N ALA A 20 -18.18 14.88 -25.78
CA ALA A 20 -18.38 15.60 -24.52
C ALA A 20 -19.87 15.95 -24.29
N GLY A 21 -20.66 16.07 -25.37
CA GLY A 21 -22.10 16.30 -25.36
C GLY A 21 -22.98 15.05 -25.40
N GLN A 22 -22.45 13.86 -25.72
CA GLN A 22 -23.20 12.60 -25.77
C GLN A 22 -22.51 11.49 -24.99
N GLY A 23 -23.04 11.22 -23.79
CA GLY A 23 -22.66 10.11 -22.91
C GLY A 23 -21.81 10.55 -21.73
N GLU A 24 -22.42 10.60 -20.55
CA GLU A 24 -21.80 10.99 -19.27
C GLU A 24 -20.47 10.26 -19.00
N ILE A 25 -20.37 9.00 -19.41
CA ILE A 25 -19.17 8.16 -19.23
C ILE A 25 -17.99 8.65 -20.08
N LEU A 26 -18.22 9.02 -21.34
CA LEU A 26 -17.15 9.40 -22.26
C LEU A 26 -16.60 10.78 -21.89
N SER A 27 -17.49 11.72 -21.57
CA SER A 27 -17.13 13.05 -21.06
C SER A 27 -16.29 12.96 -19.78
N LYS A 28 -16.71 12.16 -18.78
CA LYS A 28 -15.92 11.94 -17.55
C LYS A 28 -14.54 11.36 -17.81
N ARG A 29 -14.41 10.44 -18.78
CA ARG A 29 -13.11 9.83 -19.14
C ARG A 29 -12.18 10.80 -19.87
N ILE A 30 -12.74 11.72 -20.66
CA ILE A 30 -11.95 12.77 -21.30
C ILE A 30 -11.45 13.76 -20.22
N GLN A 31 -12.34 14.21 -19.34
CA GLN A 31 -12.01 15.10 -18.21
C GLN A 31 -10.96 14.50 -17.27
N TRP A 32 -10.89 13.17 -17.15
CA TRP A 32 -9.87 12.50 -16.33
C TRP A 32 -8.44 12.91 -16.72
N PHE A 33 -8.15 13.11 -18.00
CA PHE A 33 -6.82 13.54 -18.47
C PHE A 33 -6.47 14.99 -18.06
N GLU A 34 -7.47 15.79 -17.73
CA GLU A 34 -7.33 17.20 -17.40
C GLU A 34 -7.33 17.44 -15.88
N SER A 35 -7.89 16.51 -15.10
CA SER A 35 -8.05 16.62 -13.65
C SER A 35 -6.74 16.69 -12.85
N GLU A 36 -5.69 16.00 -13.27
CA GLU A 36 -4.39 16.00 -12.59
C GLU A 36 -3.22 15.93 -13.59
N LYS A 37 -2.18 16.74 -13.36
CA LYS A 37 -0.98 16.83 -14.22
C LYS A 37 0.15 15.92 -13.72
N VAL A 38 -0.12 14.62 -13.64
CA VAL A 38 0.82 13.64 -13.05
C VAL A 38 1.68 12.87 -14.07
N ALA A 39 1.27 12.81 -15.34
CA ALA A 39 1.93 11.97 -16.35
C ALA A 39 2.09 12.66 -17.73
N GLY A 40 2.10 14.00 -17.75
CA GLY A 40 2.37 14.76 -18.97
C GLY A 40 1.36 14.51 -20.10
N TRP A 41 0.07 14.31 -19.79
CA TRP A 41 -0.96 14.04 -20.80
C TRP A 41 -1.15 15.18 -21.82
N ASP A 42 -0.62 16.36 -21.58
CA ASP A 42 -0.69 17.50 -22.52
C ASP A 42 0.12 17.26 -23.80
N SER A 43 1.15 16.40 -23.75
CA SER A 43 1.91 16.00 -24.94
C SER A 43 1.24 14.87 -25.73
N VAL A 44 0.19 14.26 -25.20
CA VAL A 44 -0.53 13.17 -25.84
C VAL A 44 -1.64 13.73 -26.73
N GLY A 45 -1.64 13.29 -27.99
CA GLY A 45 -2.62 13.72 -28.98
C GLY A 45 -4.07 13.41 -28.57
N LYS A 46 -4.97 14.23 -29.09
CA LYS A 46 -6.42 14.13 -28.85
C LYS A 46 -6.99 12.77 -29.29
N GLY A 47 -6.47 12.22 -30.39
CA GLY A 47 -6.88 10.91 -30.91
C GLY A 47 -6.56 9.78 -29.94
N GLU A 48 -5.36 9.77 -29.36
CA GLU A 48 -4.93 8.77 -28.38
C GLU A 48 -5.78 8.82 -27.11
N LYS A 49 -6.12 10.02 -26.63
CA LYS A 49 -7.04 10.22 -25.51
C LYS A 49 -8.44 9.68 -25.83
N LEU A 50 -8.94 9.87 -27.05
CA LEU A 50 -10.20 9.29 -27.51
C LEU A 50 -10.18 7.76 -27.50
N PHE A 51 -9.08 7.13 -27.96
CA PHE A 51 -8.92 5.67 -27.89
C PHE A 51 -9.04 5.17 -26.45
N LEU A 52 -8.33 5.82 -25.52
CA LEU A 52 -8.38 5.48 -24.09
C LEU A 52 -9.78 5.69 -23.50
N ALA A 53 -10.42 6.81 -23.84
CA ALA A 53 -11.77 7.12 -23.38
C ALA A 53 -12.80 6.11 -23.90
N ALA A 54 -12.63 5.62 -25.13
CA ALA A 54 -13.39 4.52 -25.69
C ALA A 54 -13.08 3.14 -25.05
N GLY A 55 -12.04 3.06 -24.21
CA GLY A 55 -11.67 1.86 -23.46
C GLY A 55 -10.55 1.02 -24.09
N PHE A 56 -9.84 1.57 -25.07
CA PHE A 56 -8.78 0.88 -25.80
C PHE A 56 -7.43 1.57 -25.57
N LEU A 57 -6.37 0.77 -25.48
CA LEU A 57 -5.02 1.33 -25.46
C LEU A 57 -4.65 1.80 -26.88
N PRO A 58 -4.12 3.02 -27.07
CA PRO A 58 -3.75 3.49 -28.40
C PRO A 58 -2.59 2.67 -28.98
N PRO A 59 -2.46 2.60 -30.31
CA PRO A 59 -1.36 1.89 -30.99
C PRO A 59 -0.01 2.60 -30.82
N SER A 60 -0.01 3.90 -30.50
CA SER A 60 1.18 4.68 -30.18
C SER A 60 1.83 4.21 -28.88
N GLN A 61 3.15 4.31 -28.78
CA GLN A 61 3.85 4.01 -27.53
C GLN A 61 3.58 5.10 -26.49
N LEU A 62 2.88 4.75 -25.43
CA LEU A 62 2.76 5.59 -24.23
C LEU A 62 4.04 5.48 -23.38
N SER A 63 4.38 6.57 -22.68
CA SER A 63 5.45 6.59 -21.68
C SER A 63 5.10 5.71 -20.48
N GLU A 64 6.10 5.39 -19.66
CA GLU A 64 5.87 4.59 -18.45
C GLU A 64 5.06 5.34 -17.40
N GLU A 65 5.25 6.64 -17.29
CA GLU A 65 4.49 7.52 -16.41
C GLU A 65 3.01 7.52 -16.81
N GLN A 66 2.73 7.61 -18.11
CA GLN A 66 1.36 7.52 -18.66
C GLN A 66 0.75 6.15 -18.40
N LEU A 67 1.48 5.06 -18.63
CA LEU A 67 1.01 3.72 -18.33
C LEU A 67 0.74 3.54 -16.81
N SER A 68 1.61 4.08 -15.97
CA SER A 68 1.46 4.01 -14.50
C SER A 68 0.21 4.75 -14.04
N ASP A 69 -0.05 5.92 -14.60
CA ASP A 69 -1.25 6.70 -14.31
C ASP A 69 -2.53 6.01 -14.82
N LEU A 70 -2.44 5.31 -15.95
CA LEU A 70 -3.54 4.50 -16.47
C LEU A 70 -3.95 3.33 -15.56
N LEU A 71 -3.15 2.95 -14.55
CA LEU A 71 -3.59 2.00 -13.52
C LEU A 71 -4.75 2.55 -12.68
N MET A 72 -4.95 3.87 -12.65
CA MET A 72 -6.08 4.54 -11.99
C MET A 72 -7.19 4.94 -12.98
N PHE A 73 -7.08 4.56 -14.25
CA PHE A 73 -8.05 4.98 -15.26
C PHE A 73 -9.43 4.33 -15.03
N PRO A 74 -10.56 5.01 -15.30
CA PRO A 74 -11.89 4.47 -15.03
C PRO A 74 -12.23 3.16 -15.76
N SER A 75 -11.62 2.89 -16.92
CA SER A 75 -11.85 1.65 -17.66
C SER A 75 -10.97 0.49 -17.16
N ALA A 76 -11.59 -0.56 -16.62
CA ALA A 76 -10.89 -1.78 -16.20
C ALA A 76 -10.10 -2.46 -17.35
N ALA A 77 -10.60 -2.36 -18.59
CA ALA A 77 -9.89 -2.89 -19.75
C ALA A 77 -8.56 -2.16 -19.97
N VAL A 78 -8.57 -0.82 -19.91
CA VAL A 78 -7.37 0.01 -20.03
C VAL A 78 -6.40 -0.27 -18.88
N ARG A 79 -6.89 -0.36 -17.64
CA ARG A 79 -6.05 -0.71 -16.46
C ARG A 79 -5.31 -2.03 -16.68
N ARG A 80 -6.02 -3.08 -17.11
CA ARG A 80 -5.43 -4.41 -17.36
C ARG A 80 -4.40 -4.41 -18.47
N GLU A 81 -4.66 -3.73 -19.59
CA GLU A 81 -3.68 -3.65 -20.68
C GLU A 81 -2.46 -2.82 -20.28
N SER A 82 -2.65 -1.72 -19.54
CA SER A 82 -1.55 -0.95 -18.99
C SER A 82 -0.68 -1.78 -18.04
N GLN A 83 -1.31 -2.54 -17.14
CA GLN A 83 -0.62 -3.46 -16.23
C GLN A 83 0.26 -4.48 -16.99
N LYS A 84 -0.26 -5.08 -18.06
CA LYS A 84 0.50 -6.03 -18.90
C LYS A 84 1.73 -5.36 -19.52
N LEU A 85 1.57 -4.16 -20.08
CA LEU A 85 2.67 -3.42 -20.69
C LEU A 85 3.72 -2.99 -19.66
N LEU A 86 3.31 -2.51 -18.48
CA LEU A 86 4.22 -2.16 -17.39
C LEU A 86 5.00 -3.39 -16.91
N THR A 87 4.33 -4.53 -16.71
CA THR A 87 5.00 -5.78 -16.30
C THR A 87 6.07 -6.17 -17.32
N LYS A 88 5.77 -6.02 -18.62
CA LYS A 88 6.74 -6.27 -19.70
C LYS A 88 7.90 -5.27 -19.67
N LYS A 89 7.62 -3.98 -19.49
CA LYS A 89 8.64 -2.91 -19.46
C LYS A 89 9.56 -2.96 -18.25
N LEU A 90 9.02 -3.26 -17.07
CA LEU A 90 9.80 -3.44 -15.84
C LEU A 90 10.68 -4.70 -15.88
N GLY A 91 10.37 -5.67 -16.75
CA GLY A 91 11.17 -6.87 -16.93
C GLY A 91 11.18 -7.82 -15.73
N SER A 92 10.38 -7.55 -14.69
CA SER A 92 10.34 -8.35 -13.47
C SER A 92 8.94 -8.81 -13.14
N LYS A 93 8.76 -10.14 -13.13
CA LYS A 93 7.53 -10.79 -12.70
C LYS A 93 7.26 -10.59 -11.20
N GLU A 94 8.27 -10.23 -10.41
CA GLU A 94 8.15 -10.06 -8.96
C GLU A 94 7.16 -8.93 -8.60
N TYR A 95 7.06 -7.90 -9.44
CA TYR A 95 6.14 -6.79 -9.23
C TYR A 95 4.74 -7.02 -9.82
N SER A 96 4.48 -8.17 -10.43
CA SER A 96 3.20 -8.45 -11.10
C SER A 96 2.01 -8.37 -10.13
N HIS A 97 2.17 -8.85 -8.89
CA HIS A 97 1.14 -8.74 -7.85
C HIS A 97 0.94 -7.30 -7.39
N THR A 98 2.02 -6.52 -7.22
CA THR A 98 1.94 -5.09 -6.92
C THR A 98 1.19 -4.34 -8.03
N LEU A 99 1.56 -4.52 -9.29
CA LEU A 99 0.89 -3.88 -10.43
C LEU A 99 -0.57 -4.33 -10.56
N LYS A 100 -0.88 -5.60 -10.27
CA LYS A 100 -2.25 -6.12 -10.24
C LYS A 100 -3.09 -5.42 -9.19
N PHE A 101 -2.55 -5.22 -7.99
CA PHE A 101 -3.21 -4.46 -6.95
C PHE A 101 -3.44 -3.00 -7.39
N LEU A 102 -2.41 -2.34 -7.91
CA LEU A 102 -2.49 -0.93 -8.32
C LEU A 102 -3.52 -0.68 -9.44
N GLY A 103 -3.71 -1.64 -10.35
CA GLY A 103 -4.74 -1.58 -11.39
C GLY A 103 -6.14 -2.06 -10.96
N SER A 104 -6.31 -2.44 -9.69
CA SER A 104 -7.57 -2.98 -9.17
C SER A 104 -8.48 -1.89 -8.61
N GLU A 105 -9.77 -2.19 -8.48
CA GLU A 105 -10.75 -1.29 -7.84
C GLU A 105 -10.53 -1.12 -6.33
N LYS A 106 -9.69 -1.96 -5.73
CA LYS A 106 -9.30 -1.86 -4.32
C LYS A 106 -8.20 -0.81 -4.09
N ASN A 107 -7.56 -0.32 -5.15
CA ASN A 107 -6.51 0.68 -5.00
C ASN A 107 -7.12 2.01 -4.53
N ARG A 108 -6.78 2.41 -3.29
CA ARG A 108 -7.20 3.68 -2.67
C ARG A 108 -6.11 4.76 -2.71
N LEU A 109 -5.00 4.49 -3.40
CA LEU A 109 -3.96 5.49 -3.61
C LEU A 109 -4.44 6.58 -4.56
N THR A 110 -3.85 7.78 -4.44
CA THR A 110 -4.03 8.82 -5.44
C THR A 110 -3.30 8.46 -6.75
N ARG A 111 -3.61 9.18 -7.84
CA ARG A 111 -2.89 9.03 -9.11
C ARG A 111 -1.40 9.32 -8.95
N PHE A 112 -1.06 10.42 -8.28
CA PHE A 112 0.33 10.76 -7.94
C PHE A 112 1.02 9.64 -7.14
N GLN A 113 0.39 9.11 -6.10
CA GLN A 113 0.94 8.02 -5.28
C GLN A 113 1.15 6.75 -6.11
N THR A 114 0.23 6.43 -7.02
CA THR A 114 0.35 5.27 -7.92
C THR A 114 1.51 5.43 -8.89
N VAL A 115 1.59 6.57 -9.59
CA VAL A 115 2.68 6.87 -10.54
C VAL A 115 4.04 6.86 -9.85
N SER A 116 4.16 7.55 -8.72
CA SER A 116 5.41 7.62 -7.96
C SER A 116 5.83 6.26 -7.39
N LEU A 117 4.90 5.44 -6.92
CA LEU A 117 5.22 4.08 -6.46
C LEU A 117 5.76 3.22 -7.60
N VAL A 118 5.15 3.24 -8.79
CA VAL A 118 5.66 2.48 -9.94
C VAL A 118 7.06 2.97 -10.34
N ALA A 119 7.32 4.28 -10.30
CA ALA A 119 8.66 4.82 -10.50
C ALA A 119 9.66 4.29 -9.45
N ALA A 120 9.24 4.17 -8.18
CA ALA A 120 10.07 3.61 -7.11
C ALA A 120 10.49 2.16 -7.37
N LEU A 121 9.63 1.34 -7.99
CA LEU A 121 9.92 -0.06 -8.31
C LEU A 121 11.11 -0.22 -9.28
N ARG A 122 11.47 0.84 -10.01
CA ARG A 122 12.61 0.85 -10.95
C ARG A 122 13.92 1.22 -10.27
N LEU A 123 13.86 1.89 -9.12
CA LEU A 123 15.05 2.35 -8.44
C LEU A 123 15.77 1.15 -7.81
N LYS A 124 17.09 1.10 -7.97
CA LYS A 124 17.95 0.13 -7.28
C LYS A 124 18.55 0.78 -6.03
N SER A 125 18.87 -0.06 -5.05
CA SER A 125 19.68 0.26 -3.87
C SER A 125 19.18 1.48 -3.05
N GLU A 126 20.08 2.38 -2.65
CA GLU A 126 19.85 3.43 -1.65
C GLU A 126 18.88 4.52 -2.13
N ASN A 127 18.83 4.78 -3.43
CA ASN A 127 17.88 5.73 -4.02
C ASN A 127 16.43 5.26 -3.86
N ALA A 128 16.19 3.95 -3.85
CA ALA A 128 14.88 3.39 -3.58
C ALA A 128 14.45 3.66 -2.13
N MET A 129 15.38 3.59 -1.17
CA MET A 129 15.06 3.80 0.26
C MET A 129 14.62 5.24 0.54
N SER A 130 15.36 6.23 0.05
CA SER A 130 15.01 7.65 0.25
C SER A 130 13.70 8.01 -0.45
N PHE A 131 13.49 7.47 -1.64
CA PHE A 131 12.24 7.66 -2.39
C PHE A 131 11.05 7.04 -1.67
N VAL A 132 11.15 5.78 -1.23
CA VAL A 132 10.08 5.08 -0.51
C VAL A 132 9.72 5.82 0.78
N SER A 133 10.72 6.32 1.52
CA SER A 133 10.48 7.08 2.74
C SER A 133 9.66 8.35 2.45
N LYS A 134 10.06 9.11 1.42
CA LYS A 134 9.30 10.29 0.95
C LYS A 134 7.91 9.93 0.44
N TRP A 135 7.74 8.76 -0.17
CA TRP A 135 6.43 8.30 -0.63
C TRP A 135 5.46 8.14 0.55
N PHE A 136 5.92 7.60 1.69
CA PHE A 136 5.10 7.51 2.91
C PHE A 136 4.79 8.88 3.55
N GLU A 137 5.63 9.90 3.34
CA GLU A 137 5.32 11.28 3.77
C GLU A 137 4.09 11.86 3.05
N SER A 138 3.72 11.32 1.88
CA SER A 138 2.46 11.67 1.19
C SER A 138 1.20 11.15 1.90
N LYS A 139 1.35 10.43 3.03
CA LYS A 139 0.25 9.88 3.86
C LYS A 139 -0.73 9.03 3.05
N PRO A 140 -0.27 7.94 2.42
CA PRO A 140 -1.13 7.02 1.69
C PRO A 140 -2.22 6.42 2.59
N ASP A 141 -3.36 6.05 2.00
CA ASP A 141 -4.43 5.35 2.72
C ASP A 141 -3.87 4.09 3.41
N PRO A 142 -4.06 3.92 4.74
CA PRO A 142 -3.51 2.78 5.46
C PRO A 142 -4.00 1.43 4.95
N GLN A 143 -5.25 1.34 4.46
CA GLN A 143 -5.75 0.09 3.90
C GLN A 143 -5.04 -0.25 2.57
N ALA A 144 -4.78 0.73 1.71
CA ALA A 144 -4.00 0.52 0.50
C ALA A 144 -2.54 0.10 0.80
N VAL A 145 -1.93 0.65 1.85
CA VAL A 145 -0.58 0.22 2.30
C VAL A 145 -0.61 -1.22 2.79
N PHE A 146 -1.63 -1.61 3.55
CA PHE A 146 -1.81 -2.99 4.00
C PHE A 146 -1.97 -3.95 2.81
N ASP A 147 -2.86 -3.62 1.87
CA ASP A 147 -3.09 -4.45 0.68
C ASP A 147 -1.82 -4.56 -0.19
N LEU A 148 -1.01 -3.49 -0.27
CA LEU A 148 0.31 -3.52 -0.90
C LEU A 148 1.28 -4.44 -0.17
N LEU A 149 1.33 -4.39 1.15
CA LEU A 149 2.18 -5.26 1.96
C LEU A 149 1.82 -6.74 1.73
N ILE A 150 0.53 -7.07 1.66
CA ILE A 150 0.06 -8.41 1.30
C ILE A 150 0.48 -8.79 -0.13
N ALA A 151 0.27 -7.89 -1.11
CA ALA A 151 0.63 -8.12 -2.50
C ALA A 151 2.15 -8.27 -2.72
N ARG A 152 2.96 -7.88 -1.73
CA ARG A 152 4.43 -7.93 -1.74
C ARG A 152 4.99 -9.02 -0.82
N SER A 153 4.15 -9.90 -0.28
CA SER A 153 4.55 -10.98 0.63
C SER A 153 5.56 -11.98 0.04
N SER A 154 5.67 -12.08 -1.28
CA SER A 154 6.66 -12.92 -1.96
C SER A 154 8.00 -12.23 -2.23
N LEU A 155 8.11 -10.92 -1.98
CA LEU A 155 9.34 -10.16 -2.23
C LEU A 155 10.40 -10.42 -1.15
N PRO A 156 11.69 -10.31 -1.47
CA PRO A 156 12.76 -10.60 -0.52
C PRO A 156 12.72 -9.67 0.70
N ARG A 157 13.27 -10.16 1.81
CA ARG A 157 13.38 -9.42 3.09
C ARG A 157 14.11 -8.08 2.97
N SER A 158 14.96 -7.90 1.96
CA SER A 158 15.67 -6.64 1.70
C SER A 158 14.80 -5.55 1.05
N ASP A 159 13.52 -5.81 0.77
CA ASP A 159 12.61 -4.81 0.22
C ASP A 159 12.31 -3.70 1.25
N HIS A 160 12.88 -2.52 1.02
CA HIS A 160 12.68 -1.36 1.89
C HIS A 160 11.22 -0.91 1.99
N PHE A 161 10.42 -1.15 0.95
CA PHE A 161 8.99 -0.84 1.00
C PHE A 161 8.29 -1.63 2.11
N ASN A 162 8.53 -2.93 2.21
CA ASN A 162 7.89 -3.78 3.21
C ASN A 162 8.19 -3.35 4.65
N LEU A 163 9.43 -2.97 4.94
CA LEU A 163 9.82 -2.45 6.25
C LEU A 163 9.10 -1.12 6.57
N GLN A 164 9.08 -0.19 5.62
CA GLN A 164 8.43 1.11 5.81
C GLN A 164 6.91 0.99 5.89
N ALA A 165 6.30 0.09 5.11
CA ALA A 165 4.87 -0.23 5.21
C ALA A 165 4.52 -0.77 6.60
N ALA A 166 5.31 -1.71 7.13
CA ALA A 166 5.07 -2.23 8.48
C ALA A 166 5.20 -1.14 9.57
N ARG A 167 6.18 -0.23 9.44
CA ARG A 167 6.31 0.92 10.34
C ARG A 167 5.11 1.86 10.24
N TYR A 168 4.73 2.21 9.02
CA TYR A 168 3.59 3.09 8.74
C TYR A 168 2.28 2.52 9.30
N LEU A 169 2.08 1.21 9.23
CA LEU A 169 0.87 0.54 9.71
C LEU A 169 0.84 0.32 11.24
N SER A 170 1.96 0.51 11.94
CA SER A 170 2.06 0.22 13.37
C SER A 170 1.23 1.16 14.26
N ASP A 171 0.99 2.39 13.81
CA ASP A 171 0.23 3.42 14.53
C ASP A 171 -1.02 3.89 13.76
N LYS A 172 -1.44 3.14 12.73
CA LYS A 172 -2.60 3.47 11.88
C LYS A 172 -3.72 2.44 12.01
N ALA A 173 -4.95 2.90 11.78
CA ALA A 173 -6.10 2.03 11.66
C ALA A 173 -6.12 1.37 10.27
N TRP A 174 -6.24 0.05 10.26
CA TRP A 174 -6.40 -0.78 9.06
C TRP A 174 -7.15 -2.05 9.47
N SER A 175 -7.81 -2.65 8.48
CA SER A 175 -8.60 -3.87 8.63
C SER A 175 -7.96 -5.04 7.86
N ALA A 176 -8.15 -6.24 8.39
CA ALA A 176 -7.63 -7.47 7.79
C ALA A 176 -8.58 -8.62 8.10
N THR A 177 -8.72 -9.54 7.15
CA THR A 177 -9.34 -10.83 7.39
C THR A 177 -8.36 -11.78 8.05
N VAL A 178 -8.86 -12.88 8.62
CA VAL A 178 -8.02 -13.97 9.17
C VAL A 178 -7.06 -14.50 8.11
N GLU A 179 -7.48 -14.57 6.84
CA GLU A 179 -6.61 -15.05 5.76
C GLU A 179 -5.51 -14.05 5.38
N ASP A 180 -5.81 -12.75 5.45
CA ASP A 180 -4.78 -11.73 5.28
C ASP A 180 -3.75 -11.80 6.42
N LEU A 181 -4.21 -11.98 7.66
CA LEU A 181 -3.33 -12.17 8.83
C LEU A 181 -2.52 -13.46 8.73
N ARG A 182 -3.09 -14.55 8.20
CA ARG A 182 -2.36 -15.79 7.90
C ARG A 182 -1.25 -15.54 6.88
N THR A 183 -1.56 -14.83 5.80
CA THR A 183 -0.56 -14.46 4.78
C THR A 183 0.55 -13.62 5.41
N LEU A 184 0.18 -12.58 6.15
CA LEU A 184 1.11 -11.66 6.81
C LEU A 184 1.97 -12.36 7.88
N SER A 185 1.43 -13.39 8.55
CA SER A 185 2.15 -14.19 9.54
C SER A 185 3.35 -14.96 8.98
N THR A 186 3.41 -15.15 7.66
CA THR A 186 4.51 -15.80 6.94
C THR A 186 5.38 -14.82 6.14
N HIS A 187 5.11 -13.53 6.28
CA HIS A 187 5.77 -12.48 5.51
C HIS A 187 7.29 -12.44 5.78
N PRO A 188 8.16 -12.19 4.77
CA PRO A 188 9.62 -12.15 4.96
C PRO A 188 10.10 -11.05 5.94
N GLU A 189 9.45 -9.88 5.90
CA GLU A 189 9.67 -8.79 6.86
C GLU A 189 9.17 -9.16 8.27
N ALA A 190 10.03 -9.02 9.28
CA ALA A 190 9.74 -9.41 10.66
C ALA A 190 8.71 -8.49 11.33
N LEU A 191 8.76 -7.19 11.06
CA LEU A 191 7.75 -6.25 11.58
C LEU A 191 6.36 -6.54 11.02
N ALA A 192 6.26 -6.96 9.76
CA ALA A 192 5.00 -7.37 9.16
C ALA A 192 4.40 -8.59 9.90
N ARG A 193 5.20 -9.61 10.20
CA ARG A 193 4.77 -10.76 11.02
C ARG A 193 4.32 -10.33 12.42
N ALA A 194 5.08 -9.45 13.08
CA ALA A 194 4.73 -8.93 14.39
C ALA A 194 3.38 -8.18 14.38
N LEU A 195 3.08 -7.41 13.32
CA LEU A 195 1.76 -6.79 13.13
C LEU A 195 0.65 -7.84 13.00
N ALA A 196 0.89 -8.94 12.28
CA ALA A 196 -0.08 -10.03 12.18
C ALA A 196 -0.36 -10.63 13.56
N TYR A 197 0.69 -10.97 14.30
CA TYR A 197 0.59 -11.58 15.62
C TYR A 197 -0.08 -10.68 16.63
N SER A 198 0.12 -9.35 16.56
CA SER A 198 -0.53 -8.42 17.48
C SER A 198 -2.04 -8.36 17.28
N ARG A 199 -2.53 -8.54 16.05
CA ARG A 199 -3.96 -8.53 15.70
C ARG A 199 -4.69 -9.86 15.89
N LEU A 200 -3.99 -11.00 15.76
CA LEU A 200 -4.60 -12.31 15.93
C LEU A 200 -5.07 -12.56 17.38
N ASP A 201 -6.27 -13.10 17.56
CA ASP A 201 -6.88 -13.41 18.86
C ASP A 201 -6.52 -14.85 19.31
N PRO A 202 -5.79 -15.02 20.42
CA PRO A 202 -5.45 -16.34 20.97
C PRO A 202 -6.64 -17.08 21.60
N THR A 203 -7.81 -16.44 21.76
CA THR A 203 -9.04 -17.07 22.25
C THR A 203 -9.88 -17.69 21.13
N ASP A 204 -9.77 -17.17 19.90
CA ASP A 204 -10.39 -17.76 18.72
C ASP A 204 -9.61 -19.03 18.28
N PRO A 205 -10.27 -20.18 18.08
CA PRO A 205 -9.57 -21.42 17.72
C PRO A 205 -8.80 -21.36 16.38
N GLN A 206 -9.34 -20.67 15.37
CA GLN A 206 -8.70 -20.58 14.06
C GLN A 206 -7.46 -19.68 14.11
N GLU A 207 -7.57 -18.54 14.77
CA GLU A 207 -6.48 -17.59 14.93
C GLU A 207 -5.40 -18.12 15.89
N LYS A 208 -5.80 -18.81 16.95
CA LYS A 208 -4.88 -19.54 17.84
C LYS A 208 -4.05 -20.58 17.09
N ALA A 209 -4.64 -21.32 16.15
CA ALA A 209 -3.90 -22.28 15.34
C ALA A 209 -2.84 -21.59 14.45
N ILE A 210 -3.13 -20.40 13.93
CA ILE A 210 -2.15 -19.57 13.20
C ILE A 210 -1.00 -19.17 14.13
N LEU A 211 -1.32 -18.64 15.32
CA LEU A 211 -0.32 -18.24 16.32
C LEU A 211 0.57 -19.41 16.76
N GLN A 212 0.01 -20.59 17.02
CA GLN A 212 0.76 -21.79 17.39
C GLN A 212 1.69 -22.25 16.26
N GLY A 213 1.18 -22.28 15.02
CA GLY A 213 1.98 -22.62 13.85
C GLY A 213 3.12 -21.63 13.60
N ALA A 214 2.87 -20.34 13.85
CA ALA A 214 3.88 -19.29 13.76
C ALA A 214 4.96 -19.43 14.83
N ALA A 215 4.61 -19.78 16.08
CA ALA A 215 5.58 -19.93 17.17
C ALA A 215 6.64 -21.00 16.89
N ALA A 216 6.25 -22.07 16.21
CA ALA A 216 7.17 -23.14 15.83
C ALA A 216 8.15 -22.72 14.71
N LYS A 217 7.80 -21.71 13.90
CA LYS A 217 8.53 -21.33 12.67
C LYS A 217 9.17 -19.95 12.73
N GLU A 218 8.82 -19.11 13.70
CA GLU A 218 9.29 -17.73 13.77
C GLU A 218 10.82 -17.69 13.94
N PRO A 219 11.57 -17.09 13.00
CA PRO A 219 13.03 -17.04 13.07
C PRO A 219 13.55 -16.08 14.16
N SER A 220 12.79 -15.05 14.54
CA SER A 220 13.19 -14.11 15.59
C SER A 220 12.85 -14.65 16.98
N GLU A 221 13.87 -14.95 17.77
CA GLU A 221 13.68 -15.42 19.16
C GLU A 221 12.86 -14.42 19.99
N ARG A 222 13.11 -13.11 19.82
CA ARG A 222 12.33 -12.08 20.50
C ARG A 222 10.83 -12.16 20.17
N ILE A 223 10.48 -12.21 18.88
CA ILE A 223 9.07 -12.28 18.45
C ILE A 223 8.45 -13.60 18.91
N ARG A 224 9.21 -14.70 18.84
CA ARG A 224 8.77 -16.02 19.32
C ARG A 224 8.41 -15.99 20.81
N GLN A 225 9.23 -15.36 21.65
CA GLN A 225 8.93 -15.20 23.08
C GLN A 225 7.68 -14.34 23.33
N GLU A 226 7.52 -13.24 22.60
CA GLU A 226 6.33 -12.38 22.69
C GLU A 226 5.05 -13.15 22.29
N LEU A 227 5.14 -13.99 21.26
CA LEU A 227 4.06 -14.83 20.76
C LEU A 227 3.69 -15.95 21.75
N LEU A 228 4.69 -16.64 22.32
CA LEU A 228 4.47 -17.63 23.37
C LEU A 228 3.80 -16.96 24.57
N ARG A 229 4.28 -15.80 25.03
CA ARG A 229 3.63 -15.07 26.11
C ARG A 229 2.17 -14.77 25.81
N LYS A 230 1.84 -14.32 24.60
CA LYS A 230 0.46 -14.06 24.16
C LYS A 230 -0.41 -15.33 24.20
N LEU A 231 0.12 -16.48 23.77
CA LEU A 231 -0.56 -17.78 23.82
C LEU A 231 -0.79 -18.30 25.26
N HIS A 232 0.10 -17.98 26.21
CA HIS A 232 -0.04 -18.40 27.61
C HIS A 232 -0.88 -17.42 28.45
N SER A 233 -0.91 -16.13 28.10
CA SER A 233 -1.68 -15.10 28.80
C SER A 233 -3.20 -15.37 28.80
N THR A 234 -3.71 -16.15 27.84
CA THR A 234 -5.13 -16.55 27.78
C THR A 234 -5.46 -17.81 28.57
N ALA A 235 -4.45 -18.50 29.11
CA ALA A 235 -4.67 -19.67 29.96
C ALA A 235 -5.00 -19.29 31.42
N ASN A 236 -4.99 -18.00 31.78
CA ASN A 236 -5.21 -17.56 33.16
C ASN A 236 -6.07 -16.27 33.23
N PRO A 237 -7.41 -16.38 33.20
CA PRO A 237 -8.31 -15.21 33.27
C PRO A 237 -8.20 -14.41 34.58
N ALA A 238 -7.54 -14.95 35.61
CA ALA A 238 -7.33 -14.28 36.89
C ALA A 238 -6.23 -13.19 36.88
N ALA A 239 -5.36 -13.16 35.85
CA ALA A 239 -4.23 -12.20 35.80
C ALA A 239 -4.55 -10.89 35.06
N ALA A 240 -5.66 -10.82 34.31
CA ALA A 240 -6.02 -9.67 33.48
C ALA A 240 -6.64 -8.48 34.25
N LEU A 241 -6.92 -8.64 35.55
CA LEU A 241 -7.45 -7.58 36.42
C LEU A 241 -6.37 -6.84 37.24
N ALA A 242 -5.11 -7.25 37.15
CA ALA A 242 -4.01 -6.45 37.67
C ALA A 242 -3.66 -5.38 36.63
N GLY A 243 -4.27 -4.20 36.75
CA GLY A 243 -3.84 -3.00 36.03
C GLY A 243 -2.34 -2.73 36.24
N PRO A 244 -1.72 -1.87 35.43
CA PRO A 244 -0.30 -1.56 35.55
C PRO A 244 0.00 -1.10 36.99
N THR A 245 0.82 -1.87 37.70
CA THR A 245 1.37 -1.46 39.00
C THR A 245 2.03 -0.10 38.80
N PRO A 246 1.64 0.94 39.55
CA PRO A 246 2.31 2.22 39.48
C PRO A 246 3.79 2.02 39.77
N LEU A 247 4.65 2.53 38.89
CA LEU A 247 6.06 2.70 39.22
C LEU A 247 6.11 3.57 40.48
N LEU A 248 6.53 2.97 41.59
CA LEU A 248 6.90 3.66 42.83
C LEU A 248 7.84 4.81 42.45
N GLN A 249 7.31 6.03 42.45
CA GLN A 249 8.16 7.20 42.42
C GLN A 249 8.94 7.22 43.74
N PRO A 250 10.26 7.43 43.71
CA PRO A 250 11.02 7.63 44.95
C PRO A 250 10.46 8.86 45.65
N SER A 251 10.10 8.71 46.93
CA SER A 251 9.65 9.81 47.78
C SER A 251 10.68 10.95 47.77
N PRO A 252 10.25 12.21 47.67
CA PRO A 252 11.15 13.34 47.79
C PRO A 252 11.72 13.36 49.22
N THR A 253 13.05 13.33 49.33
CA THR A 253 13.77 13.60 50.57
C THR A 253 13.37 14.99 51.06
N ILE A 254 12.64 15.05 52.16
CA ILE A 254 12.34 16.29 52.88
C ILE A 254 13.64 16.72 53.59
N LEU A 255 14.28 17.76 53.08
CA LEU A 255 15.27 18.52 53.83
C LEU A 255 14.52 19.32 54.91
N LEU A 256 14.62 18.86 56.16
CA LEU A 256 14.26 19.66 57.33
C LEU A 256 15.34 20.74 57.53
N PRO A 257 14.96 22.02 57.70
CA PRO A 257 15.88 23.01 58.24
C PRO A 257 16.08 22.76 59.73
N ASP A 258 17.34 22.57 60.13
CA ASP A 258 17.76 22.68 61.53
C ASP A 258 17.61 24.14 61.96
N ASP A 259 16.50 24.45 62.62
CA ASP A 259 16.38 25.65 63.42
C ASP A 259 16.82 25.33 64.85
N MET A 260 17.94 25.96 65.21
CA MET A 260 18.18 26.63 66.49
C MET A 260 17.86 25.88 67.79
N THR A 261 18.86 25.63 68.63
CA THR A 261 19.06 26.38 69.91
C THR A 261 20.26 25.88 70.74
N GLN A 262 21.14 26.84 71.08
CA GLN A 262 21.79 27.09 72.39
C GLN A 262 22.61 25.98 73.07
N PHE A 263 23.95 26.17 73.15
CA PHE A 263 24.71 26.59 74.34
C PHE A 263 26.13 27.02 73.94
#